data_AF-A0A524KSD6-F1
#
_entry.id   AF-A0A524KSD6-F1
#
_cell.length_a   1.000
_cell.length_b   1.000
_cell.length_c   1.000
_cell.angle_alpha   90.00
_cell.angle_beta   90.00
_cell.angle_gamma   90.00
#
_symmetry.space_group_name_H-M   'P 1'
#
loop_
_entity.id
_entity.type
_entity.pdbx_description
1 polymer ?
#
loop_
_entity_poly.entity_id
_entity_poly.type
_entity_poly.pdbx_seq_one_letter_code
_entity_poly.pdbx_strand_id
1 'polypeptide(L)' 'IKESKLKVQPQIMDDQVRVSGKQLDDLQEVIALLKTKDFGIELQYINFRQ' A
#
# COMPACT_ATOMS: atom_id res chain seq x y z
N ILE A 1 -1.94 7.24 -0.86
CA ILE A 1 -1.22 6.78 0.36
C ILE A 1 -0.82 7.95 1.27
N LYS A 2 -0.05 8.95 0.82
CA LYS A 2 0.24 10.13 1.65
C LYS A 2 -0.99 10.99 1.95
N GLU A 3 -1.91 11.09 1.00
CA GLU A 3 -3.17 11.85 1.16
C GLU A 3 -4.23 11.12 2.01
N SER A 4 -4.14 9.79 2.16
CA SER A 4 -5.16 9.03 2.88
C SER A 4 -5.07 9.17 4.40
N LYS A 5 -4.11 9.95 4.94
CA LYS A 5 -3.83 10.13 6.39
C LYS A 5 -3.61 8.84 7.19
N LEU A 6 -3.52 7.69 6.52
CA LEU A 6 -3.27 6.38 7.12
C LEU A 6 -1.88 6.34 7.73
N LYS A 7 -1.72 5.62 8.86
CA LYS A 7 -0.45 5.51 9.58
C LYS A 7 0.49 4.49 8.94
N VAL A 8 0.67 4.63 7.63
CA VAL A 8 1.56 3.79 6.81
C VAL A 8 2.67 4.63 6.19
N GLN A 9 3.84 4.04 6.08
CA GLN A 9 4.98 4.59 5.36
C GLN A 9 5.16 3.85 4.03
N PRO A 10 4.85 4.49 2.89
CA PRO A 10 5.27 3.99 1.59
C PRO A 10 6.75 4.31 1.35
N GLN A 11 7.51 3.33 0.90
CA GLN A 11 8.87 3.44 0.41
C GLN A 11 8.91 2.95 -1.04
N ILE A 12 9.61 3.69 -1.90
CA ILE A 12 9.81 3.32 -3.30
C ILE A 12 11.19 2.66 -3.39
N MET A 13 11.23 1.42 -3.86
CA MET A 13 12.42 0.61 -4.04
C MET A 13 12.52 0.22 -5.51
N ASP A 14 13.24 1.04 -6.28
CA ASP A 14 13.36 0.91 -7.74
C ASP A 14 11.97 0.70 -8.39
N ASP A 15 11.68 -0.50 -8.86
CA ASP A 15 10.44 -0.85 -9.57
C ASP A 15 9.30 -1.29 -8.65
N GLN A 16 9.51 -1.31 -7.32
CA GLN A 16 8.54 -1.81 -6.34
C GLN A 16 8.20 -0.76 -5.28
N VAL A 17 6.94 -0.72 -4.86
CA VAL A 17 6.50 0.12 -3.74
C VAL A 17 6.25 -0.77 -2.52
N ARG A 18 7.08 -0.59 -1.49
CA ARG A 18 6.91 -1.25 -0.20
C ARG A 18 6.05 -0.36 0.71
N VAL A 19 4.97 -0.90 1.25
CA VAL A 19 4.14 -0.19 2.24
C VAL A 19 4.32 -0.87 3.59
N SER A 20 4.78 -0.11 4.58
CA SER A 20 4.96 -0.57 5.97
C SER A 20 3.99 0.16 6.89
N GLY A 21 3.33 -0.55 7.80
CA GLY A 21 2.34 0.01 8.72
C GLY A 21 2.39 -0.67 10.08
N LYS A 22 2.01 0.03 11.14
CA LYS A 22 1.90 -0.56 12.49
C LYS A 22 0.61 -1.37 12.68
N GLN A 23 -0.45 -1.02 11.96
CA GLN A 23 -1.75 -1.68 12.06
C GLN A 23 -2.06 -2.38 10.74
N LEU A 24 -2.65 -3.58 10.84
CA LEU A 24 -3.08 -4.34 9.69
C LEU A 24 -4.24 -3.67 8.96
N ASP A 25 -5.16 -3.03 9.70
CA ASP A 25 -6.31 -2.31 9.13
C ASP A 25 -5.88 -1.18 8.20
N ASP A 26 -4.91 -0.36 8.62
CA ASP A 26 -4.36 0.71 7.77
C ASP A 26 -3.75 0.14 6.47
N LEU A 27 -3.06 -1.02 6.54
CA LEU A 27 -2.49 -1.68 5.37
C LEU A 27 -3.59 -2.18 4.43
N GLN A 28 -4.66 -2.76 4.96
CA GLN A 28 -5.80 -3.22 4.18
C GLN A 28 -6.55 -2.06 3.51
N GLU A 29 -6.75 -0.94 4.22
CA GLU A 29 -7.36 0.27 3.64
C GLU A 29 -6.53 0.84 2.49
N VAL A 30 -5.20 0.87 2.60
CA VAL A 30 -4.34 1.28 1.48
C VAL A 30 -4.53 0.37 0.27
N ILE A 31 -4.59 -0.94 0.48
CA ILE A 31 -4.79 -1.92 -0.60
C ILE A 31 -6.14 -1.70 -1.27
N ALA A 32 -7.20 -1.53 -0.48
CA ALA A 32 -8.53 -1.23 -1.01
C ALA A 32 -8.52 0.07 -1.83
N LEU A 33 -7.93 1.14 -1.30
CA LEU A 33 -7.85 2.43 -1.98
C LEU A 33 -7.01 2.38 -3.26
N LEU A 34 -5.95 1.58 -3.27
CA LEU A 34 -5.13 1.33 -4.46
C LEU A 34 -5.85 0.46 -5.50
N LYS A 35 -6.71 -0.49 -5.07
CA LYS A 35 -7.57 -1.28 -5.97
C LYS A 35 -8.71 -0.46 -6.56
N THR A 36 -9.24 0.51 -5.82
CA THR A 36 -10.32 1.39 -6.30
C THR A 36 -9.79 2.47 -7.24
N LYS A 37 -8.53 2.88 -7.09
CA LYS A 37 -7.88 3.77 -8.06
C LYS A 37 -7.41 2.95 -9.26
N ASP A 38 -8.00 3.20 -10.41
CA ASP A 38 -7.61 2.53 -11.65
C ASP A 38 -6.26 3.09 -12.12
N PHE A 39 -5.19 2.31 -11.90
CA PHE A 39 -3.84 2.64 -12.37
C PHE A 39 -3.52 1.99 -13.72
N GLY A 40 -4.45 1.26 -14.33
CA GLY A 40 -4.23 0.54 -15.58
C GLY A 40 -3.16 -0.57 -15.51
N ILE A 41 -2.73 -0.94 -14.30
CA ILE A 41 -1.71 -1.95 -14.03
C ILE A 41 -2.17 -2.90 -12.92
N GLU A 42 -1.86 -4.19 -13.05
CA GLU A 42 -2.10 -5.15 -11.98
C GLU A 42 -1.13 -4.92 -10.82
N LEU A 43 -1.66 -4.38 -9.71
CA LEU A 43 -0.91 -4.22 -8.47
C LEU A 43 -0.84 -5.56 -7.74
N GLN A 44 0.37 -6.10 -7.62
CA GLN A 44 0.61 -7.31 -6.82
C GLN A 44 1.01 -6.93 -5.39
N TYR A 45 0.26 -7.44 -4.42
CA TYR A 45 0.55 -7.24 -3.00
C TYR A 45 1.23 -8.49 -2.44
N ILE A 46 2.57 -8.53 -2.54
CA ILE A 46 3.40 -9.65 -2.07
C ILE A 46 4.13 -9.31 -0.77
N ASN A 47 4.50 -10.32 0.02
CA ASN A 47 5.28 -10.20 1.27
C ASN A 47 4.60 -9.43 2.43
N PHE A 48 3.45 -9.93 2.91
CA PHE A 48 2.99 -9.56 4.26
C PHE A 48 3.96 -10.14 5.29
N ARG A 49 4.77 -9.30 5.91
CA ARG A 49 5.64 -9.68 7.03
C ARG A 49 5.02 -9.13 8.31
N GLN A 50 4.80 -10.00 9.31
CA GLN A 50 4.37 -9.61 10.66
C GLN A 50 5.40 -8.71 11.35
#